data_AF-R9NAE1-F1
#
_entry.id   AF-R9NAE1-F1
#
_cell.length_a   1.000
_cell.length_b   1.000
_cell.length_c   1.000
_cell.angle_alpha   90.00
_cell.angle_beta   90.00
_cell.angle_gamma   90.00
#
_symmetry.space_group_name_H-M   'P 1'
#
loop_
_entity.id
_entity.type
_entity.pdbx_description
1 polymer ?
#
loop_
_entity_poly.entity_id
_entity_poly.type
_entity_poly.pdbx_seq_one_letter_code
_entity_poly.pdbx_strand_id
1 'polypeptide(L)'
;MQYSIFTDTDWIYPDSSFSGSQNIGLTIPRGGHSGVQILGEIPKTPLHLKFIWHQEIPNESLTVSLYRLLPVGVNENTDCDLMTTTDFERCKSFVTRKAPFDVYDALCPIDNTPITDRLALYLCIDVNPHTTPGNYSGELCLYEGNQETKIPLTCRISPVLVPSLPSSHLGMLNFFDYDGLAAQHHVSKNSPEYWELFSGYVKAQIEMRCTHILLPPGEARFENGKLIDFDFSMAEKAGRIARKEGAKWLCGGHIAHWHEWDEQEYYPNWDQSLGITTTDGYLQLKLYLTKWNEIIRKNNWLSCMTQALADEPQTHNDSTYRILAGIFRKFLPGIPIIDAVETTHLGGGIDIWVPKQDTYEKWREEFEKLQAAGETMWFYTCAFPAGPIMNRSMDLPLTASRAVFWMGAFYQLSGFLHWGFNYYIGSDIWHSACCPHKGALLPAGDAHIVYPGKNGPLRSMRFEAQRSGAEDYELLIQALKAAPEKTRKLIEKVCTSFRNYTREGTVLVEVKNDLIKLLEREVSFDV
;
A
#
# COMPACT_ATOMS: atom_id res chain seq x y z
N MET A 1 -16.09 -20.86 24.88
CA MET A 1 -16.33 -19.48 24.39
C MET A 1 -17.01 -19.55 23.03
N GLN A 2 -18.03 -18.72 22.76
CA GLN A 2 -18.61 -18.59 21.42
C GLN A 2 -17.68 -17.75 20.53
N TYR A 3 -17.49 -18.17 19.27
CA TYR A 3 -16.69 -17.44 18.30
C TYR A 3 -17.23 -17.57 16.87
N SER A 4 -16.67 -16.82 15.93
CA SER A 4 -16.92 -16.94 14.50
C SER A 4 -15.68 -16.56 13.68
N ILE A 5 -15.51 -17.23 12.55
CA ILE A 5 -14.45 -17.00 11.57
C ILE A 5 -14.98 -16.15 10.42
N PHE A 6 -14.21 -15.15 10.02
CA PHE A 6 -14.46 -14.26 8.90
C PHE A 6 -13.25 -14.27 7.96
N THR A 7 -13.46 -13.92 6.69
CA THR A 7 -12.36 -13.83 5.74
C THR A 7 -11.46 -12.63 6.06
N ASP A 8 -10.24 -12.61 5.51
CA ASP A 8 -9.36 -11.43 5.54
C ASP A 8 -9.83 -10.29 4.61
N THR A 9 -10.98 -10.47 3.95
CA THR A 9 -11.61 -9.50 3.04
C THR A 9 -12.92 -8.92 3.55
N ASP A 10 -13.37 -9.32 4.75
CA ASP A 10 -14.57 -8.79 5.38
C ASP A 10 -14.21 -7.72 6.41
N TRP A 11 -15.02 -6.69 6.56
CA TRP A 11 -14.95 -5.85 7.75
C TRP A 11 -15.60 -6.55 8.93
N ILE A 12 -14.95 -6.50 10.08
CA ILE A 12 -15.57 -6.81 11.37
C ILE A 12 -15.61 -5.54 12.23
N TYR A 13 -16.65 -5.43 13.04
CA TYR A 13 -16.92 -4.28 13.90
C TYR A 13 -17.09 -4.75 15.35
N PRO A 14 -16.89 -3.86 16.35
CA PRO A 14 -17.12 -4.20 17.76
C PRO A 14 -18.51 -4.75 18.06
N ASP A 15 -19.51 -4.41 17.25
CA ASP A 15 -20.91 -4.86 17.35
C ASP A 15 -21.30 -5.95 16.32
N SER A 16 -20.35 -6.47 15.53
CA SER A 16 -20.62 -7.54 14.55
C SER A 16 -21.28 -8.76 15.19
N SER A 17 -22.28 -9.34 14.53
CA SER A 17 -22.89 -10.60 15.00
C SER A 17 -22.00 -11.82 14.69
N PHE A 18 -22.19 -12.91 15.42
CA PHE A 18 -21.54 -14.18 15.11
C PHE A 18 -22.13 -14.78 13.82
N SER A 19 -21.27 -15.18 12.88
CA SER A 19 -21.68 -15.80 11.60
C SER A 19 -21.97 -17.30 11.72
N GLY A 20 -21.54 -17.93 12.81
CA GLY A 20 -21.65 -19.38 13.02
C GLY A 20 -20.56 -20.20 12.33
N SER A 21 -19.76 -19.60 11.43
CA SER A 21 -18.59 -20.28 10.84
C SER A 21 -17.53 -20.54 11.91
N GLN A 22 -17.13 -21.80 12.11
CA GLN A 22 -16.20 -22.20 13.19
C GLN A 22 -14.84 -22.71 12.68
N ASN A 23 -14.70 -22.99 11.38
CA ASN A 23 -13.51 -23.65 10.85
C ASN A 23 -12.64 -22.68 10.06
N ILE A 24 -11.33 -22.71 10.31
CA ILE A 24 -10.36 -21.99 9.51
C ILE A 24 -9.96 -22.86 8.31
N GLY A 25 -10.19 -22.35 7.11
CA GLY A 25 -9.81 -23.00 5.85
C GLY A 25 -9.02 -22.03 4.98
N LEU A 26 -7.77 -22.38 4.68
CA LEU A 26 -6.85 -21.53 3.90
C LEU A 26 -6.30 -22.29 2.69
N THR A 27 -6.17 -21.61 1.56
CA THR A 27 -5.37 -22.08 0.41
C THR A 27 -4.34 -21.02 0.10
N ILE A 28 -3.06 -21.39 0.18
CA ILE A 28 -1.94 -20.44 0.12
C ILE A 28 -0.92 -20.92 -0.91
N PRO A 29 -0.53 -20.08 -1.90
CA PRO A 29 0.60 -20.39 -2.77
C PRO A 29 1.92 -20.34 -1.97
N ARG A 30 2.95 -21.06 -2.44
CA ARG A 30 4.32 -20.89 -1.93
C ARG A 30 4.76 -19.44 -2.09
N GLY A 31 5.49 -18.92 -1.10
CA GLY A 31 6.00 -17.54 -1.12
C GLY A 31 4.95 -16.46 -0.88
N GLY A 32 3.69 -16.82 -0.65
CA GLY A 32 2.60 -15.88 -0.35
C GLY A 32 2.11 -15.99 1.10
N HIS A 33 1.00 -15.31 1.38
CA HIS A 33 0.31 -15.35 2.67
C HIS A 33 -1.21 -15.47 2.52
N SER A 34 -1.87 -15.82 3.62
CA SER A 34 -3.32 -15.71 3.78
C SER A 34 -3.68 -15.69 5.26
N GLY A 35 -4.79 -15.04 5.60
CA GLY A 35 -5.26 -15.01 6.99
C GLY A 35 -6.76 -15.15 7.13
N VAL A 36 -7.19 -15.15 8.39
CA VAL A 36 -8.59 -15.10 8.79
C VAL A 36 -8.75 -14.19 10.00
N GLN A 37 -9.95 -13.64 10.13
CA GLN A 37 -10.34 -12.88 11.31
C GLN A 37 -11.21 -13.75 12.21
N ILE A 38 -11.03 -13.62 13.52
CA ILE A 38 -11.70 -14.41 14.56
C ILE A 38 -12.38 -13.43 15.50
N LEU A 39 -13.70 -13.52 15.62
CA LEU A 39 -14.49 -12.71 16.53
C LEU A 39 -15.08 -13.61 17.61
N GLY A 40 -14.80 -13.32 18.88
CA GLY A 40 -15.29 -14.04 20.04
C GLY A 40 -16.09 -13.17 20.99
N GLU A 41 -16.54 -13.78 22.09
CA GLU A 41 -17.12 -13.08 23.23
C GLU A 41 -16.05 -12.30 24.02
N ILE A 42 -16.51 -11.45 24.94
CA ILE A 42 -15.63 -10.84 25.94
C ILE A 42 -15.18 -11.95 26.90
N PRO A 43 -13.87 -12.13 27.11
CA PRO A 43 -13.38 -13.13 28.05
C PRO A 43 -13.70 -12.73 29.49
N LYS A 44 -14.06 -13.73 30.31
CA LYS A 44 -14.34 -13.59 31.74
C LYS A 44 -13.06 -13.45 32.57
N THR A 45 -11.96 -13.99 32.08
CA THR A 45 -10.62 -13.90 32.71
C THR A 45 -9.57 -13.70 31.62
N PRO A 46 -8.34 -13.25 31.95
CA PRO A 46 -7.28 -13.06 30.96
C PRO A 46 -7.07 -14.30 30.08
N LEU A 47 -7.15 -14.12 28.76
CA LEU A 47 -6.93 -15.17 27.77
C LEU A 47 -5.44 -15.37 27.50
N HIS A 48 -5.03 -16.64 27.43
CA HIS A 48 -3.76 -17.04 26.84
C HIS A 48 -4.00 -17.75 25.50
N LEU A 49 -3.24 -17.36 24.48
CA LEU A 49 -3.39 -17.84 23.12
C LEU A 49 -2.17 -18.67 22.72
N LYS A 50 -2.39 -19.84 22.13
CA LYS A 50 -1.31 -20.69 21.62
C LYS A 50 -1.74 -21.34 20.31
N PHE A 51 -0.92 -21.23 19.29
CA PHE A 51 -1.09 -21.99 18.06
C PHE A 51 -0.27 -23.28 18.09
N ILE A 52 -0.84 -24.37 17.60
CA ILE A 52 -0.22 -25.69 17.56
C ILE A 52 -0.44 -26.32 16.18
N TRP A 53 0.63 -26.76 15.53
CA TRP A 53 0.54 -27.61 14.34
C TRP A 53 0.33 -29.07 14.75
N HIS A 54 -0.52 -29.80 14.02
CA HIS A 54 -0.76 -31.24 14.26
C HIS A 54 0.28 -32.14 13.59
N GLN A 55 1.18 -31.55 12.80
CA GLN A 55 2.29 -32.21 12.15
C GLN A 55 3.57 -31.40 12.38
N GLU A 56 4.71 -32.06 12.27
CA GLU A 56 6.00 -31.40 12.33
C GLU A 56 6.16 -30.46 11.12
N ILE A 57 6.45 -29.19 11.41
CA ILE A 57 6.71 -28.18 10.39
C ILE A 57 8.22 -27.97 10.36
N PRO A 58 8.88 -28.19 9.20
CA PRO A 58 10.29 -27.84 9.07
C PRO A 58 10.51 -26.38 9.47
N ASN A 59 11.60 -26.10 10.20
CA ASN A 59 11.93 -24.76 10.63
C ASN A 59 11.86 -23.77 9.45
N GLU A 60 11.27 -22.60 9.69
CA GLU A 60 11.12 -21.50 8.72
C GLU A 60 10.25 -21.81 7.49
N SER A 61 9.55 -22.95 7.45
CA SER A 61 8.65 -23.29 6.35
C SER A 61 7.30 -22.54 6.43
N LEU A 62 6.69 -22.48 7.61
CA LEU A 62 5.42 -21.78 7.82
C LEU A 62 5.56 -20.90 9.06
N THR A 63 5.22 -19.62 8.92
CA THR A 63 5.22 -18.66 10.04
C THR A 63 3.79 -18.28 10.35
N VAL A 64 3.36 -18.57 11.58
CA VAL A 64 2.02 -18.17 12.06
C VAL A 64 2.18 -16.91 12.89
N SER A 65 1.45 -15.87 12.50
CA SER A 65 1.41 -14.59 13.19
C SER A 65 0.00 -14.34 13.73
N LEU A 66 -0.09 -13.87 14.98
CA LEU A 66 -1.35 -13.59 15.64
C LEU A 66 -1.38 -12.15 16.11
N TYR A 67 -2.45 -11.44 15.76
CA TYR A 67 -2.67 -10.05 16.10
C TYR A 67 -4.00 -9.91 16.82
N ARG A 68 -4.04 -9.05 17.83
CA ARG A 68 -5.29 -8.44 18.31
C ARG A 68 -5.70 -7.35 17.34
N LEU A 69 -6.95 -7.37 16.94
CA LEU A 69 -7.55 -6.31 16.15
C LEU A 69 -8.04 -5.21 17.09
N LEU A 70 -7.58 -3.98 16.87
CA LEU A 70 -7.98 -2.81 17.63
C LEU A 70 -9.01 -1.99 16.83
N PRO A 71 -10.07 -1.49 17.49
CA PRO A 71 -11.05 -0.66 16.84
C PRO A 71 -10.47 0.71 16.49
N VAL A 72 -10.91 1.27 15.37
CA VAL A 72 -10.57 2.59 14.87
C VAL A 72 -11.86 3.30 14.50
N GLY A 73 -12.02 4.53 14.98
CA GLY A 73 -13.23 5.34 14.79
C GLY A 73 -13.27 6.06 13.45
N VAL A 74 -14.37 5.88 12.72
CA VAL A 74 -14.70 6.59 11.48
C VAL A 74 -15.77 7.62 11.80
N ASN A 75 -15.45 8.91 11.66
CA ASN A 75 -16.32 10.01 12.09
C ASN A 75 -17.27 10.55 11.00
N GLU A 76 -16.92 10.43 9.72
CA GLU A 76 -17.78 10.77 8.58
C GLU A 76 -17.70 9.68 7.50
N ASN A 77 -18.72 9.59 6.64
CA ASN A 77 -18.68 8.69 5.49
C ASN A 77 -17.98 9.36 4.30
N THR A 78 -17.42 8.56 3.40
CA THR A 78 -16.97 9.00 2.06
C THR A 78 -18.17 9.56 1.28
N ASP A 79 -18.04 10.78 0.74
CA ASP A 79 -19.07 11.42 -0.09
C ASP A 79 -19.19 10.71 -1.46
N CYS A 80 -20.27 10.94 -2.21
CA CYS A 80 -20.40 10.45 -3.59
C CYS A 80 -19.49 11.19 -4.58
N ASP A 81 -19.13 12.44 -4.27
CA ASP A 81 -18.42 13.33 -5.18
C ASP A 81 -16.98 13.62 -4.70
N LEU A 82 -16.85 14.23 -3.52
CA LEU A 82 -15.57 14.76 -3.01
C LEU A 82 -15.45 14.56 -1.50
N MET A 83 -14.33 13.99 -1.05
CA MET A 83 -13.97 13.92 0.37
C MET A 83 -15.03 13.17 1.21
N THR A 84 -15.54 13.78 2.29
CA THR A 84 -16.48 13.17 3.24
C THR A 84 -17.82 13.88 3.30
N THR A 85 -18.81 13.21 3.89
CA THR A 85 -20.16 13.71 4.07
C THR A 85 -20.78 13.20 5.38
N THR A 86 -21.64 14.04 5.96
CA THR A 86 -22.54 13.64 7.06
C THR A 86 -23.93 13.23 6.55
N ASP A 87 -24.23 13.46 5.27
CA ASP A 87 -25.48 13.05 4.63
C ASP A 87 -25.40 11.60 4.14
N PHE A 88 -25.77 10.67 5.02
CA PHE A 88 -25.75 9.24 4.73
C PHE A 88 -26.59 8.84 3.50
N GLU A 89 -27.65 9.59 3.17
CA GLU A 89 -28.50 9.24 2.02
C GLU A 89 -27.75 9.34 0.68
N ARG A 90 -26.72 10.19 0.61
CA ARG A 90 -25.88 10.36 -0.59
C ARG A 90 -24.89 9.21 -0.80
N CYS A 91 -24.49 8.51 0.28
CA CYS A 91 -23.44 7.50 0.23
C CYS A 91 -23.90 6.07 0.56
N LYS A 92 -25.11 5.89 1.11
CA LYS A 92 -25.63 4.59 1.58
C LYS A 92 -25.60 3.45 0.57
N SER A 93 -25.57 3.75 -0.73
CA SER A 93 -25.56 2.73 -1.78
C SER A 93 -24.23 1.98 -1.88
N PHE A 94 -23.12 2.60 -1.45
CA PHE A 94 -21.78 2.04 -1.63
C PHE A 94 -20.97 1.90 -0.33
N VAL A 95 -21.25 2.69 0.70
CA VAL A 95 -20.60 2.51 2.00
C VAL A 95 -21.14 1.28 2.73
N THR A 96 -20.38 0.77 3.68
CA THR A 96 -20.68 -0.43 4.45
C THR A 96 -21.66 -0.16 5.59
N ARG A 97 -21.55 1.01 6.23
CA ARG A 97 -22.50 1.47 7.26
C ARG A 97 -22.43 2.99 7.48
N LYS A 98 -23.43 3.51 8.19
CA LYS A 98 -23.54 4.92 8.56
C LYS A 98 -22.52 5.31 9.63
N ALA A 99 -21.78 6.39 9.39
CA ALA A 99 -20.90 7.05 10.37
C ALA A 99 -21.69 7.86 11.42
N PRO A 100 -21.17 8.03 12.66
CA PRO A 100 -19.91 7.48 13.14
C PRO A 100 -20.00 5.99 13.52
N PHE A 101 -18.90 5.25 13.33
CA PHE A 101 -18.77 3.85 13.76
C PHE A 101 -17.32 3.49 14.06
N ASP A 102 -17.10 2.43 14.83
CA ASP A 102 -15.79 1.81 15.01
C ASP A 102 -15.65 0.58 14.11
N VAL A 103 -14.48 0.40 13.52
CA VAL A 103 -14.12 -0.78 12.74
C VAL A 103 -12.79 -1.34 13.20
N TYR A 104 -12.67 -2.67 13.25
CA TYR A 104 -11.41 -3.32 13.56
C TYR A 104 -10.45 -3.21 12.35
N ASP A 105 -9.51 -2.27 12.42
CA ASP A 105 -8.53 -2.04 11.35
C ASP A 105 -7.09 -2.25 11.83
N ALA A 106 -6.69 -1.75 12.99
CA ALA A 106 -5.30 -1.81 13.44
C ALA A 106 -4.92 -3.19 14.01
N LEU A 107 -3.77 -3.73 13.59
CA LEU A 107 -3.26 -5.05 13.99
C LEU A 107 -2.15 -4.88 15.01
N CYS A 108 -2.48 -5.14 16.28
CA CYS A 108 -1.51 -5.16 17.37
C CYS A 108 -0.99 -6.60 17.58
N PRO A 109 0.31 -6.89 17.40
CA PRO A 109 0.84 -8.22 17.68
C PRO A 109 0.46 -8.71 19.08
N ILE A 110 0.04 -9.97 19.20
CA ILE A 110 -0.27 -10.54 20.52
C ILE A 110 1.00 -10.58 21.37
N ASP A 111 0.92 -9.96 22.54
CA ASP A 111 1.93 -10.02 23.59
C ASP A 111 1.29 -10.52 24.90
N ASN A 112 1.95 -10.26 26.03
CA ASN A 112 1.44 -10.68 27.35
C ASN A 112 0.33 -9.75 27.89
N THR A 113 -0.15 -8.78 27.12
CA THR A 113 -1.23 -7.87 27.53
C THR A 113 -2.56 -8.64 27.60
N PRO A 114 -3.25 -8.64 28.74
CA PRO A 114 -4.55 -9.29 28.87
C PRO A 114 -5.57 -8.71 27.88
N ILE A 115 -6.29 -9.59 27.19
CA ILE A 115 -7.48 -9.22 26.41
C ILE A 115 -8.65 -9.14 27.39
N THR A 116 -9.25 -7.95 27.51
CA THR A 116 -10.33 -7.65 28.47
C THR A 116 -11.61 -7.15 27.82
N ASP A 117 -11.55 -6.84 26.53
CA ASP A 117 -12.67 -6.44 25.69
C ASP A 117 -13.09 -7.60 24.78
N ARG A 118 -13.95 -7.31 23.80
CA ARG A 118 -14.41 -8.31 22.85
C ARG A 118 -13.22 -8.93 22.12
N LEU A 119 -13.14 -10.26 22.11
CA LEU A 119 -12.07 -10.95 21.40
C LEU A 119 -12.18 -10.68 19.90
N ALA A 120 -11.19 -10.00 19.33
CA ALA A 120 -11.04 -9.81 17.89
C ALA A 120 -9.59 -10.09 17.52
N LEU A 121 -9.34 -11.13 16.73
CA LEU A 121 -8.01 -11.57 16.34
C LEU A 121 -7.88 -11.65 14.82
N TYR A 122 -6.66 -11.45 14.32
CA TYR A 122 -6.26 -11.82 12.98
C TYR A 122 -5.14 -12.86 13.07
N LEU A 123 -5.36 -14.02 12.45
CA LEU A 123 -4.38 -15.09 12.31
C LEU A 123 -3.94 -15.13 10.85
N CYS A 124 -2.63 -14.96 10.62
CA CYS A 124 -2.03 -14.99 9.29
C CYS A 124 -0.94 -16.04 9.21
N ILE A 125 -0.80 -16.67 8.04
CA ILE A 125 0.24 -17.65 7.75
C ILE A 125 1.05 -17.17 6.54
N ASP A 126 2.33 -16.95 6.76
CA ASP A 126 3.32 -16.72 5.70
C ASP A 126 3.96 -18.06 5.31
N VAL A 127 4.05 -18.32 3.99
CA VAL A 127 4.55 -19.59 3.44
C VAL A 127 5.89 -19.36 2.75
N ASN A 128 6.90 -20.11 3.15
CA ASN A 128 8.21 -20.06 2.50
C ASN A 128 8.10 -20.51 1.03
N PRO A 129 8.83 -19.88 0.08
CA PRO A 129 8.80 -20.29 -1.33
C PRO A 129 9.23 -21.74 -1.58
N HIS A 130 9.96 -22.36 -0.63
CA HIS A 130 10.44 -23.74 -0.72
C HIS A 130 9.61 -24.74 0.10
N THR A 131 8.51 -24.30 0.73
CA THR A 131 7.63 -25.21 1.48
C THR A 131 7.07 -26.29 0.57
N THR A 132 7.05 -27.53 1.05
CA THR A 132 6.45 -28.66 0.35
C THR A 132 4.94 -28.42 0.15
N PRO A 133 4.41 -28.49 -1.08
CA PRO A 133 2.97 -28.42 -1.31
C PRO A 133 2.23 -29.57 -0.63
N GLY A 134 1.03 -29.31 -0.12
CA GLY A 134 0.26 -30.33 0.59
C GLY A 134 -0.77 -29.76 1.55
N ASN A 135 -1.40 -30.66 2.32
CA ASN A 135 -2.36 -30.28 3.34
C ASN A 135 -1.70 -30.28 4.71
N TYR A 136 -1.95 -29.22 5.46
CA TYR A 136 -1.45 -28.98 6.80
C TYR A 136 -2.64 -28.72 7.72
N SER A 137 -2.61 -29.26 8.93
CA SER A 137 -3.62 -29.02 9.97
C SER A 137 -3.00 -28.48 11.25
N GLY A 138 -3.76 -27.65 11.97
CA GLY A 138 -3.37 -27.13 13.27
C GLY A 138 -4.59 -26.65 14.06
N GLU A 139 -4.32 -26.03 15.20
CA GLU A 139 -5.35 -25.44 16.04
C GLU A 139 -4.84 -24.18 16.74
N LEU A 140 -5.70 -23.18 16.84
CA LEU A 140 -5.54 -22.08 17.78
C LEU A 140 -6.26 -22.43 19.07
N CYS A 141 -5.50 -22.55 20.17
CA CYS A 141 -6.01 -22.81 21.51
C CYS A 141 -6.16 -21.50 22.28
N LEU A 142 -7.36 -21.29 22.83
CA LEU A 142 -7.72 -20.18 23.70
C LEU A 142 -7.90 -20.74 25.11
N TYR A 143 -7.06 -20.31 26.04
CA TYR A 143 -7.09 -20.73 27.44
C TYR A 143 -7.67 -19.62 28.31
N GLU A 144 -8.83 -19.89 28.92
CA GLU A 144 -9.51 -19.00 29.86
C GLU A 144 -9.58 -19.69 31.24
N GLY A 145 -8.58 -19.45 32.08
CA GLY A 145 -8.40 -20.22 33.32
C GLY A 145 -8.22 -21.73 33.02
N ASN A 146 -9.18 -22.56 33.44
CA ASN A 146 -9.17 -24.01 33.18
C ASN A 146 -10.00 -24.40 31.93
N GLN A 147 -10.67 -23.45 31.27
CA GLN A 147 -11.43 -23.73 30.06
C GLN A 147 -10.53 -23.58 28.83
N GLU A 148 -10.63 -24.55 27.92
CA GLU A 148 -9.93 -24.53 26.64
C GLU A 148 -10.97 -24.47 25.52
N THR A 149 -10.82 -23.50 24.61
CA THR A 149 -11.55 -23.47 23.33
C THR A 149 -10.55 -23.67 22.21
N LYS A 150 -10.80 -24.67 21.34
CA LYS A 150 -9.93 -24.99 20.20
C LYS A 150 -10.60 -24.57 18.90
N ILE A 151 -9.85 -23.85 18.07
CA ILE A 151 -10.29 -23.42 16.74
C ILE A 151 -9.47 -24.20 15.72
N PRO A 152 -10.07 -25.17 15.00
CA PRO A 152 -9.35 -25.99 14.05
C PRO A 152 -8.97 -25.20 12.80
N LEU A 153 -7.77 -25.48 12.28
CA LEU A 153 -7.22 -24.91 11.07
C LEU A 153 -6.85 -25.99 10.07
N THR A 154 -7.29 -25.80 8.83
CA THR A 154 -6.86 -26.55 7.65
C THR A 154 -6.24 -25.59 6.65
N CYS A 155 -5.06 -25.93 6.15
CA CYS A 155 -4.31 -25.11 5.21
C CYS A 155 -3.78 -25.98 4.07
N ARG A 156 -4.13 -25.62 2.82
CA ARG A 156 -3.58 -26.24 1.62
C ARG A 156 -2.49 -25.34 1.04
N ILE A 157 -1.27 -25.84 1.00
CA ILE A 157 -0.15 -25.19 0.33
C ILE A 157 -0.14 -25.63 -1.13
N SER A 158 -0.33 -24.67 -2.04
CA SER A 158 -0.32 -24.89 -3.49
C SER A 158 1.13 -24.88 -4.04
N PRO A 159 1.45 -25.68 -5.07
CA PRO A 159 2.76 -25.60 -5.75
C PRO A 159 2.98 -24.27 -6.49
N VAL A 160 1.91 -23.51 -6.75
CA VAL A 160 1.98 -22.17 -7.35
C VAL A 160 2.85 -21.27 -6.48
N LEU A 161 3.71 -20.48 -7.14
CA LEU A 161 4.69 -19.62 -6.48
C LEU A 161 4.33 -18.15 -6.70
N VAL A 162 4.14 -17.42 -5.59
CA VAL A 162 4.21 -15.96 -5.60
C VAL A 162 5.69 -15.58 -5.67
N PRO A 163 6.11 -14.78 -6.67
CA PRO A 163 7.50 -14.39 -6.79
C PRO A 163 7.95 -13.54 -5.60
N SER A 164 9.21 -13.72 -5.23
CA SER A 164 9.88 -12.85 -4.27
C SER A 164 9.88 -11.40 -4.77
N LEU A 165 9.99 -10.44 -3.86
CA LEU A 165 9.93 -9.01 -4.20
C LEU A 165 10.96 -8.58 -5.27
N PRO A 166 12.23 -9.06 -5.28
CA PRO A 166 13.16 -8.77 -6.37
C PRO A 166 12.66 -9.21 -7.75
N SER A 167 11.91 -10.31 -7.80
CA SER A 167 11.34 -10.90 -9.02
C SER A 167 9.90 -10.48 -9.29
N SER A 168 9.34 -9.54 -8.52
CA SER A 168 7.96 -9.05 -8.71
C SER A 168 7.81 -8.32 -10.05
N HIS A 169 6.65 -8.53 -10.69
CA HIS A 169 6.22 -7.74 -11.83
C HIS A 169 5.60 -6.42 -11.40
N LEU A 170 4.88 -6.41 -10.27
CA LEU A 170 4.28 -5.20 -9.73
C LEU A 170 5.35 -4.28 -9.13
N GLY A 171 5.37 -3.04 -9.58
CA GLY A 171 5.94 -1.92 -8.86
C GLY A 171 4.94 -1.37 -7.84
N MET A 172 5.40 -1.05 -6.64
CA MET A 172 4.57 -0.39 -5.63
C MET A 172 5.38 0.65 -4.87
N LEU A 173 4.79 1.82 -4.70
CA LEU A 173 5.33 2.97 -3.98
C LEU A 173 4.25 3.55 -3.06
N ASN A 174 4.52 3.58 -1.75
CA ASN A 174 3.75 4.41 -0.83
C ASN A 174 4.63 5.57 -0.35
N PHE A 175 4.11 6.80 -0.35
CA PHE A 175 4.89 7.93 0.14
C PHE A 175 4.99 7.91 1.67
N PHE A 176 6.11 8.43 2.16
CA PHE A 176 6.51 8.36 3.56
C PHE A 176 6.66 9.75 4.16
N ASP A 177 6.02 9.98 5.31
CA ASP A 177 6.18 11.19 6.09
C ASP A 177 7.35 11.06 7.09
N TYR A 178 8.47 11.69 6.74
CA TYR A 178 9.68 11.69 7.55
C TYR A 178 9.56 12.57 8.81
N ASP A 179 8.77 13.65 8.75
CA ASP A 179 8.58 14.55 9.89
C ASP A 179 7.56 13.98 10.87
N GLY A 180 6.46 13.44 10.34
CA GLY A 180 5.42 12.75 11.12
C GLY A 180 5.96 11.58 11.93
N LEU A 181 6.96 10.83 11.42
CA LEU A 181 7.60 9.75 12.17
C LEU A 181 8.19 10.24 13.50
N ALA A 182 8.94 11.35 13.48
CA ALA A 182 9.58 11.88 14.69
C ALA A 182 8.54 12.38 15.71
N ALA A 183 7.55 13.14 15.23
CA ALA A 183 6.50 13.71 16.06
C ALA A 183 5.68 12.63 16.79
N GLN A 184 5.27 11.60 16.06
CA GLN A 184 4.35 10.58 16.56
C GLN A 184 5.01 9.60 17.56
N HIS A 185 6.29 9.30 17.38
CA HIS A 185 7.04 8.46 18.31
C HIS A 185 7.73 9.25 19.42
N HIS A 186 7.54 10.57 19.45
CA HIS A 186 8.17 11.48 20.42
C HIS A 186 9.70 11.33 20.48
N VAL A 187 10.32 11.14 19.32
CA VAL A 187 11.78 11.02 19.18
C VAL A 187 12.36 12.24 18.47
N SER A 188 13.66 12.49 18.67
CA SER A 188 14.35 13.54 17.94
C SER A 188 14.63 13.10 16.50
N LYS A 189 14.24 13.92 15.52
CA LYS A 189 14.56 13.67 14.10
C LYS A 189 16.07 13.44 13.95
N ASN A 190 16.44 12.44 13.14
CA ASN A 190 17.82 12.00 12.92
C ASN A 190 18.57 11.31 14.08
N SER A 191 17.95 11.09 15.25
CA SER A 191 18.55 10.31 16.34
C SER A 191 18.73 8.82 15.97
N PRO A 192 19.59 8.06 16.68
CA PRO A 192 19.69 6.61 16.48
C PRO A 192 18.34 5.89 16.54
N GLU A 193 17.50 6.24 17.52
CA GLU A 193 16.15 5.68 17.73
C GLU A 193 15.22 6.01 16.56
N TYR A 194 15.27 7.24 16.04
CA TYR A 194 14.53 7.62 14.83
C TYR A 194 14.87 6.73 13.63
N TRP A 195 16.15 6.41 13.44
CA TRP A 195 16.58 5.58 12.31
C TRP A 195 16.28 4.09 12.50
N GLU A 196 16.23 3.61 13.75
CA GLU A 196 15.73 2.27 14.08
C GLU A 196 14.23 2.16 13.76
N LEU A 197 13.44 3.16 14.15
CA LEU A 197 12.03 3.25 13.78
C LEU A 197 11.86 3.30 12.26
N PHE A 198 12.60 4.15 11.55
CA PHE A 198 12.56 4.22 10.09
C PHE A 198 12.85 2.86 9.44
N SER A 199 13.86 2.11 9.92
CA SER A 199 14.13 0.74 9.47
C SER A 199 12.91 -0.18 9.66
N GLY A 200 12.23 -0.10 10.81
CA GLY A 200 10.98 -0.83 11.05
C GLY A 200 9.85 -0.45 10.08
N TYR A 201 9.70 0.83 9.75
CA TYR A 201 8.72 1.29 8.77
C TYR A 201 9.06 0.86 7.34
N VAL A 202 10.34 0.85 6.96
CA VAL A 202 10.78 0.30 5.68
C VAL A 202 10.47 -1.19 5.62
N LYS A 203 10.76 -1.98 6.66
CA LYS A 203 10.42 -3.41 6.71
C LYS A 203 8.93 -3.63 6.49
N ALA A 204 8.07 -2.84 7.14
CA ALA A 204 6.63 -2.93 6.91
C ALA A 204 6.26 -2.60 5.45
N GLN A 205 6.88 -1.60 4.81
CA GLN A 205 6.68 -1.35 3.38
C GLN A 205 7.10 -2.55 2.51
N ILE A 206 8.24 -3.18 2.80
CA ILE A 206 8.71 -4.38 2.09
C ILE A 206 7.76 -5.56 2.29
N GLU A 207 7.27 -5.78 3.51
CA GLU A 207 6.26 -6.79 3.84
C GLU A 207 4.95 -6.55 3.06
N MET A 208 4.53 -5.28 2.92
CA MET A 208 3.40 -4.85 2.09
C MET A 208 3.63 -5.06 0.59
N ARG A 209 4.85 -5.42 0.19
CA ARG A 209 5.34 -5.56 -1.19
C ARG A 209 5.61 -4.23 -1.90
N CYS A 210 5.87 -3.15 -1.17
CA CYS A 210 6.44 -1.93 -1.76
C CYS A 210 7.83 -2.23 -2.33
N THR A 211 7.96 -2.09 -3.64
CA THR A 211 9.24 -2.23 -4.34
C THR A 211 10.10 -0.97 -4.28
N HIS A 212 9.48 0.20 -4.17
CA HIS A 212 10.10 1.52 -4.19
C HIS A 212 9.96 2.17 -2.81
N ILE A 213 11.04 2.79 -2.32
CA ILE A 213 11.02 3.61 -1.10
C ILE A 213 11.33 5.06 -1.48
N LEU A 214 10.40 5.96 -1.16
CA LEU A 214 10.57 7.40 -1.35
C LEU A 214 11.65 7.95 -0.42
N LEU A 215 12.63 8.65 -0.97
CA LEU A 215 13.68 9.33 -0.24
C LEU A 215 13.26 10.78 0.07
N PRO A 216 13.67 11.33 1.23
CA PRO A 216 13.46 12.74 1.51
C PRO A 216 14.29 13.58 0.52
N PRO A 217 13.84 14.80 0.16
CA PRO A 217 14.62 15.68 -0.71
C PRO A 217 15.89 16.17 -0.01
N GLY A 218 16.87 16.63 -0.79
CA GLY A 218 18.01 17.37 -0.25
C GLY A 218 17.59 18.71 0.34
N GLU A 219 18.15 19.06 1.50
CA GLU A 219 17.85 20.32 2.20
C GLU A 219 18.69 21.48 1.66
N ALA A 220 18.04 22.57 1.27
CA ALA A 220 18.71 23.75 0.73
C ALA A 220 19.58 24.46 1.79
N ARG A 221 20.81 24.81 1.43
CA ARG A 221 21.73 25.60 2.28
C ARG A 221 21.92 26.99 1.71
N PHE A 222 21.65 27.99 2.54
CA PHE A 222 21.74 29.40 2.17
C PHE A 222 22.85 30.11 2.95
N GLU A 223 23.55 31.02 2.27
CA GLU A 223 24.49 31.96 2.87
C GLU A 223 24.17 33.37 2.37
N ASN A 224 23.96 34.32 3.29
CA ASN A 224 23.53 35.69 2.99
C ASN A 224 22.30 35.76 2.06
N GLY A 225 21.33 34.85 2.24
CA GLY A 225 20.11 34.78 1.44
C GLY A 225 20.29 34.16 0.05
N LYS A 226 21.50 33.71 -0.31
CA LYS A 226 21.77 33.04 -1.58
C LYS A 226 21.92 31.54 -1.36
N LEU A 227 21.26 30.74 -2.21
CA LEU A 227 21.45 29.29 -2.25
C LEU A 227 22.90 28.96 -2.66
N ILE A 228 23.60 28.20 -1.83
CA ILE A 228 25.00 27.83 -2.05
C ILE A 228 25.23 26.33 -2.21
N ASP A 229 24.40 25.48 -1.60
CA ASP A 229 24.58 24.01 -1.60
C ASP A 229 23.29 23.28 -1.19
N PHE A 230 23.33 21.94 -1.20
CA PHE A 230 22.28 21.07 -0.67
C PHE A 230 22.84 19.99 0.25
N ASP A 231 22.17 19.73 1.37
CA ASP A 231 22.46 18.62 2.26
C ASP A 231 21.61 17.39 1.92
N PHE A 232 22.26 16.32 1.47
CA PHE A 232 21.62 15.04 1.19
C PHE A 232 21.90 13.98 2.26
N SER A 233 22.44 14.35 3.43
CA SER A 233 22.83 13.38 4.48
C SER A 233 21.66 12.51 4.93
N MET A 234 20.47 13.09 5.05
CA MET A 234 19.25 12.37 5.42
C MET A 234 18.80 11.42 4.30
N ALA A 235 18.78 11.89 3.06
CA ALA A 235 18.45 11.07 1.88
C ALA A 235 19.44 9.91 1.70
N GLU A 236 20.73 10.16 1.89
CA GLU A 236 21.79 9.15 1.81
C GLU A 236 21.60 8.08 2.89
N LYS A 237 21.31 8.49 4.13
CA LYS A 237 21.08 7.56 5.24
C LYS A 237 19.80 6.74 5.06
N ALA A 238 18.70 7.39 4.67
CA ALA A 238 17.42 6.72 4.37
C ALA A 238 17.58 5.69 3.25
N GLY A 239 18.25 6.05 2.14
CA GLY A 239 18.48 5.15 1.02
C GLY A 239 19.34 3.94 1.39
N ARG A 240 20.37 4.11 2.24
CA ARG A 240 21.18 2.98 2.72
C ARG A 240 20.37 2.02 3.59
N ILE A 241 19.52 2.55 4.47
CA ILE A 241 18.62 1.72 5.29
C ILE A 241 17.63 1.00 4.38
N ALA A 242 16.97 1.72 3.46
CA ALA A 242 16.03 1.14 2.50
C ALA A 242 16.64 -0.03 1.71
N ARG A 243 17.86 0.15 1.18
CA ARG A 243 18.59 -0.90 0.47
C ARG A 243 18.95 -2.08 1.37
N LYS A 244 19.37 -1.82 2.61
CA LYS A 244 19.68 -2.87 3.59
C LYS A 244 18.47 -3.73 3.92
N GLU A 245 17.29 -3.12 4.07
CA GLU A 245 16.05 -3.84 4.39
C GLU A 245 15.38 -4.50 3.17
N GLY A 246 15.96 -4.35 1.96
CA GLY A 246 15.54 -5.10 0.78
C GLY A 246 14.70 -4.33 -0.24
N ALA A 247 14.62 -2.99 -0.15
CA ALA A 247 13.96 -2.17 -1.18
C ALA A 247 14.58 -2.44 -2.56
N LYS A 248 13.75 -2.85 -3.54
CA LYS A 248 14.20 -3.14 -4.92
C LYS A 248 14.68 -1.87 -5.63
N TRP A 249 13.98 -0.76 -5.41
CA TRP A 249 14.24 0.56 -5.96
C TRP A 249 14.18 1.63 -4.87
N LEU A 250 14.92 2.71 -5.09
CA LEU A 250 14.78 3.97 -4.39
C LEU A 250 14.06 4.95 -5.33
N CYS A 251 13.27 5.86 -4.76
CA CYS A 251 12.61 6.93 -5.51
C CYS A 251 12.99 8.27 -4.90
N GLY A 252 13.61 9.16 -5.67
CA GLY A 252 13.81 10.55 -5.22
C GLY A 252 12.47 11.27 -5.17
N GLY A 253 12.25 12.08 -4.13
CA GLY A 253 11.03 12.89 -4.01
C GLY A 253 10.96 14.06 -4.98
N HIS A 254 9.76 14.60 -5.17
CA HIS A 254 9.50 15.76 -6.02
C HIS A 254 10.42 16.94 -5.68
N ILE A 255 10.88 17.65 -6.70
CA ILE A 255 11.82 18.77 -6.58
C ILE A 255 11.22 20.12 -6.98
N ALA A 256 10.06 20.11 -7.62
CA ALA A 256 9.35 21.31 -8.02
C ALA A 256 7.83 21.15 -7.85
N HIS A 257 7.14 22.29 -7.77
CA HIS A 257 5.69 22.38 -7.67
C HIS A 257 5.17 23.64 -8.37
N TRP A 258 3.91 23.63 -8.79
CA TRP A 258 3.18 24.81 -9.27
C TRP A 258 2.50 25.51 -8.08
N HIS A 259 2.06 26.77 -8.21
CA HIS A 259 1.27 27.41 -7.13
C HIS A 259 -0.23 27.16 -7.29
N GLU A 260 -0.70 27.25 -8.52
CA GLU A 260 -2.10 27.03 -8.89
C GLU A 260 -2.23 25.91 -9.92
N TRP A 261 -3.36 25.20 -9.89
CA TRP A 261 -3.60 24.00 -10.72
C TRP A 261 -3.53 24.25 -12.23
N ASP A 262 -3.87 25.46 -12.67
CA ASP A 262 -3.89 25.88 -14.07
C ASP A 262 -2.67 26.74 -14.47
N GLU A 263 -1.68 26.86 -13.59
CA GLU A 263 -0.43 27.57 -13.86
C GLU A 263 0.48 26.78 -14.80
N GLN A 264 1.20 27.48 -15.68
CA GLN A 264 2.13 26.84 -16.61
C GLN A 264 3.52 26.59 -16.02
N GLU A 265 3.95 27.40 -15.06
CA GLU A 265 5.31 27.41 -14.53
C GLU A 265 5.46 26.45 -13.34
N TYR A 266 6.66 25.89 -13.19
CA TYR A 266 7.05 25.16 -11.99
C TYR A 266 8.09 25.96 -11.21
N TYR A 267 8.09 25.78 -9.90
CA TYR A 267 8.99 26.44 -8.98
C TYR A 267 9.72 25.38 -8.14
N PRO A 268 11.05 25.49 -7.97
CA PRO A 268 11.77 24.60 -7.08
C PRO A 268 11.21 24.63 -5.66
N ASN A 269 11.08 23.47 -5.01
CA ASN A 269 10.46 23.37 -3.68
C ASN A 269 11.13 24.22 -2.59
N TRP A 270 12.39 24.62 -2.79
CA TRP A 270 13.16 25.47 -1.88
C TRP A 270 13.14 26.97 -2.24
N ASP A 271 12.61 27.35 -3.40
CA ASP A 271 12.50 28.74 -3.86
C ASP A 271 11.26 28.93 -4.75
N GLN A 272 10.13 29.20 -4.09
CA GLN A 272 8.83 29.39 -4.73
C GLN A 272 8.69 30.75 -5.44
N SER A 273 9.72 31.60 -5.43
CA SER A 273 9.69 32.89 -6.13
C SER A 273 10.28 32.83 -7.54
N LEU A 274 10.88 31.70 -7.90
CA LEU A 274 11.76 31.58 -9.06
C LEU A 274 11.34 30.42 -9.97
N GLY A 275 10.72 30.73 -11.11
CA GLY A 275 10.33 29.73 -12.10
C GLY A 275 11.53 28.95 -12.64
N ILE A 276 11.35 27.65 -12.90
CA ILE A 276 12.42 26.77 -13.38
C ILE A 276 12.90 27.14 -14.80
N THR A 277 12.08 27.86 -15.57
CA THR A 277 12.42 28.30 -16.94
C THR A 277 13.36 29.50 -16.96
N THR A 278 13.51 30.19 -15.83
CA THR A 278 14.46 31.29 -15.69
C THR A 278 15.90 30.77 -15.68
N THR A 279 16.87 31.64 -16.03
CA THR A 279 18.29 31.28 -15.95
C THR A 279 18.70 30.93 -14.52
N ASP A 280 18.24 31.70 -13.54
CA ASP A 280 18.58 31.44 -12.13
C ASP A 280 17.89 30.17 -11.61
N GLY A 281 16.64 29.90 -11.98
CA GLY A 281 15.94 28.66 -11.64
C GLY A 281 16.66 27.43 -12.18
N TYR A 282 17.08 27.47 -13.44
CA TYR A 282 17.94 26.43 -14.04
C TYR A 282 19.28 26.27 -13.29
N LEU A 283 19.92 27.37 -12.86
CA LEU A 283 21.18 27.30 -12.13
C LEU A 283 21.00 26.68 -10.72
N GLN A 284 19.88 26.92 -10.05
CA GLN A 284 19.55 26.25 -8.79
C GLN A 284 19.30 24.75 -8.99
N LEU A 285 18.52 24.37 -10.02
CA LEU A 285 18.30 22.96 -10.38
C LEU A 285 19.61 22.25 -10.74
N LYS A 286 20.49 22.91 -11.50
CA LYS A 286 21.84 22.39 -11.81
C LYS A 286 22.61 22.07 -10.52
N LEU A 287 22.58 22.97 -9.55
CA LEU A 287 23.28 22.77 -8.27
C LEU A 287 22.73 21.54 -7.53
N TYR A 288 21.40 21.46 -7.38
CA TYR A 288 20.73 20.32 -6.75
C TYR A 288 21.06 19.00 -7.44
N LEU A 289 20.84 18.91 -8.75
CA LEU A 289 20.95 17.67 -9.52
C LEU A 289 22.40 17.20 -9.65
N THR A 290 23.36 18.13 -9.72
CA THR A 290 24.79 17.78 -9.72
C THR A 290 25.17 17.12 -8.39
N LYS A 291 24.77 17.72 -7.26
CA LYS A 291 25.01 17.16 -5.93
C LYS A 291 24.30 15.83 -5.74
N TRP A 292 23.07 15.71 -6.24
CA TRP A 292 22.32 14.47 -6.14
C TRP A 292 22.97 13.31 -6.93
N ASN A 293 23.46 13.59 -8.13
CA ASN A 293 24.21 12.62 -8.93
C ASN A 293 25.50 12.14 -8.22
N GLU A 294 26.22 13.03 -7.52
CA GLU A 294 27.37 12.66 -6.70
C GLU A 294 26.99 11.62 -5.63
N ILE A 295 25.88 11.84 -4.91
CA ILE A 295 25.38 10.93 -3.87
C ILE A 295 24.93 9.59 -4.44
N ILE A 296 24.16 9.60 -5.53
CA ILE A 296 23.70 8.38 -6.21
C ILE A 296 24.90 7.54 -6.67
N ARG A 297 25.92 8.17 -7.28
CA ARG A 297 27.12 7.47 -7.75
C ARG A 297 27.96 6.92 -6.60
N LYS A 298 28.19 7.73 -5.57
CA LYS A 298 28.91 7.33 -4.35
C LYS A 298 28.31 6.07 -3.72
N ASN A 299 27.00 5.90 -3.81
CA ASN A 299 26.28 4.76 -3.21
C ASN A 299 25.92 3.64 -4.21
N ASN A 300 26.36 3.73 -5.47
CA ASN A 300 26.04 2.78 -6.54
C ASN A 300 24.53 2.57 -6.78
N TRP A 301 23.74 3.66 -6.71
CA TRP A 301 22.29 3.60 -6.87
C TRP A 301 21.79 3.77 -8.30
N LEU A 302 22.66 4.03 -9.27
CA LEU A 302 22.27 4.27 -10.67
C LEU A 302 21.34 3.19 -11.26
N SER A 303 21.51 1.93 -10.89
CA SER A 303 20.72 0.80 -11.39
C SER A 303 19.48 0.48 -10.55
N CYS A 304 19.24 1.19 -9.46
CA CYS A 304 18.11 0.96 -8.55
C CYS A 304 17.47 2.26 -8.07
N MET A 305 17.51 3.31 -8.90
CA MET A 305 16.96 4.63 -8.60
C MET A 305 15.92 5.01 -9.65
N THR A 306 14.86 5.67 -9.19
CA THR A 306 13.88 6.42 -9.97
C THR A 306 13.75 7.83 -9.38
N GLN A 307 13.19 8.79 -10.11
CA GLN A 307 13.05 10.15 -9.62
C GLN A 307 11.66 10.70 -9.94
N ALA A 308 10.98 11.20 -8.91
CA ALA A 308 9.80 12.05 -9.06
C ALA A 308 10.24 13.50 -9.26
N LEU A 309 9.64 14.22 -10.21
CA LEU A 309 10.03 15.60 -10.52
C LEU A 309 9.04 16.60 -9.95
N ALA A 310 7.76 16.42 -10.27
CA ALA A 310 6.68 17.28 -9.80
C ALA A 310 5.38 16.48 -9.77
N ASP A 311 4.61 16.67 -8.70
CA ASP A 311 3.37 15.96 -8.46
C ASP A 311 2.25 16.48 -9.40
N GLU A 312 1.48 15.56 -9.96
CA GLU A 312 0.31 15.81 -10.81
C GLU A 312 0.52 16.90 -11.89
N PRO A 313 1.45 16.76 -12.85
CA PRO A 313 1.44 17.54 -14.08
C PRO A 313 0.08 17.49 -14.78
N GLN A 314 -0.33 18.67 -15.25
CA GLN A 314 -1.60 18.99 -15.88
C GLN A 314 -1.39 19.35 -17.34
N THR A 315 -2.49 19.48 -18.08
CA THR A 315 -2.46 20.00 -19.47
C THR A 315 -1.88 21.41 -19.56
N HIS A 316 -1.98 22.22 -18.52
CA HIS A 316 -1.50 23.61 -18.49
C HIS A 316 0.02 23.73 -18.36
N ASN A 317 0.69 22.75 -17.75
CA ASN A 317 2.12 22.80 -17.46
C ASN A 317 2.92 21.67 -18.14
N ASP A 318 2.32 20.95 -19.10
CA ASP A 318 2.96 19.85 -19.84
C ASP A 318 4.30 20.23 -20.49
N SER A 319 4.36 21.44 -21.05
CA SER A 319 5.49 21.98 -21.78
C SER A 319 6.63 22.32 -20.83
N THR A 320 6.30 22.90 -19.68
CA THR A 320 7.27 23.22 -18.63
C THR A 320 7.75 21.98 -17.91
N TYR A 321 6.88 20.98 -17.70
CA TYR A 321 7.27 19.67 -17.18
C TYR A 321 8.29 19.00 -18.12
N ARG A 322 8.09 19.05 -19.44
CA ARG A 322 9.08 18.54 -20.42
C ARG A 322 10.41 19.29 -20.35
N ILE A 323 10.40 20.60 -20.07
CA ILE A 323 11.62 21.38 -19.82
C ILE A 323 12.31 20.88 -18.54
N LEU A 324 11.56 20.69 -17.44
CA LEU A 324 12.07 20.14 -16.18
C LEU A 324 12.73 18.77 -16.38
N ALA A 325 12.04 17.88 -17.10
CA ALA A 325 12.55 16.56 -17.46
C ALA A 325 13.84 16.65 -18.30
N GLY A 326 13.90 17.58 -19.26
CA GLY A 326 15.11 17.84 -20.05
C GLY A 326 16.29 18.32 -19.19
N ILE A 327 16.04 19.20 -18.22
CA ILE A 327 17.03 19.65 -17.24
C ILE A 327 17.49 18.47 -16.38
N PHE A 328 16.57 17.67 -15.85
CA PHE A 328 16.87 16.48 -15.07
C PHE A 328 17.77 15.50 -15.84
N ARG A 329 17.37 15.12 -17.05
CA ARG A 329 18.10 14.14 -17.89
C ARG A 329 19.51 14.61 -18.26
N LYS A 330 19.75 15.92 -18.34
CA LYS A 330 21.09 16.48 -18.55
C LYS A 330 22.07 16.12 -17.43
N PHE A 331 21.60 16.06 -16.18
CA PHE A 331 22.44 15.83 -15.00
C PHE A 331 22.37 14.38 -14.47
N LEU A 332 21.24 13.71 -14.68
CA LEU A 332 20.97 12.34 -14.22
C LEU A 332 20.48 11.45 -15.38
N PRO A 333 21.30 11.26 -16.44
CA PRO A 333 20.90 10.46 -17.58
C PRO A 333 20.72 8.98 -17.19
N GLY A 334 19.65 8.36 -17.70
CA GLY A 334 19.35 6.93 -17.50
C GLY A 334 18.61 6.57 -16.22
N ILE A 335 18.33 7.54 -15.34
CA ILE A 335 17.41 7.33 -14.20
C ILE A 335 15.98 7.56 -14.69
N PRO A 336 15.06 6.59 -14.52
CA PRO A 336 13.67 6.76 -14.92
C PRO A 336 12.95 7.84 -14.10
N ILE A 337 12.16 8.65 -14.79
CA ILE A 337 11.23 9.62 -14.19
C ILE A 337 9.89 8.93 -13.92
N ILE A 338 9.37 9.06 -12.70
CA ILE A 338 8.09 8.50 -12.25
C ILE A 338 7.28 9.58 -11.52
N ASP A 339 6.08 9.91 -11.98
CA ASP A 339 5.20 10.87 -11.32
C ASP A 339 3.73 10.47 -11.46
N ALA A 340 2.91 10.87 -10.48
CA ALA A 340 1.45 10.89 -10.62
C ALA A 340 1.07 11.84 -11.76
N VAL A 341 0.16 11.46 -12.67
CA VAL A 341 -0.17 12.29 -13.84
C VAL A 341 -1.67 12.53 -14.01
N GLU A 342 -2.01 13.73 -14.46
CA GLU A 342 -3.37 14.17 -14.78
C GLU A 342 -3.45 14.70 -16.23
N THR A 343 -2.53 14.23 -17.08
CA THR A 343 -2.47 14.55 -18.52
C THR A 343 -1.84 13.41 -19.30
N THR A 344 -2.24 13.25 -20.56
CA THR A 344 -1.66 12.29 -21.52
C THR A 344 -0.55 12.93 -22.37
N HIS A 345 -0.23 14.20 -22.14
CA HIS A 345 0.58 15.02 -23.04
C HIS A 345 2.02 15.24 -22.57
N LEU A 346 2.62 14.34 -21.80
CA LEU A 346 4.02 14.51 -21.36
C LEU A 346 5.04 14.00 -22.39
N GLY A 347 4.68 13.04 -23.24
CA GLY A 347 5.60 12.41 -24.19
C GLY A 347 6.86 11.88 -23.48
N GLY A 348 8.03 12.04 -24.08
CA GLY A 348 9.32 11.60 -23.49
C GLY A 348 9.78 12.35 -22.22
N GLY A 349 8.94 13.23 -21.66
CA GLY A 349 9.18 13.89 -20.38
C GLY A 349 9.07 12.96 -19.17
N ILE A 350 8.44 11.79 -19.32
CA ILE A 350 8.20 10.83 -18.24
C ILE A 350 8.50 9.41 -18.73
N ASP A 351 8.96 8.52 -17.85
CA ASP A 351 9.30 7.13 -18.19
C ASP A 351 8.29 6.13 -17.58
N ILE A 352 7.79 6.43 -16.39
CA ILE A 352 6.77 5.66 -15.68
C ILE A 352 5.59 6.58 -15.40
N TRP A 353 4.52 6.39 -16.15
CA TRP A 353 3.31 7.19 -16.02
C TRP A 353 2.44 6.61 -14.91
N VAL A 354 2.03 7.42 -13.95
CA VAL A 354 1.17 6.98 -12.85
C VAL A 354 -0.15 7.75 -12.90
N PRO A 355 -1.04 7.49 -13.89
CA PRO A 355 -2.33 8.17 -13.95
C PRO A 355 -3.21 7.80 -12.76
N LYS A 356 -4.04 8.74 -12.34
CA LYS A 356 -5.10 8.45 -11.37
C LYS A 356 -6.08 7.46 -11.98
N GLN A 357 -6.62 6.53 -11.19
CA GLN A 357 -7.47 5.46 -11.71
C GLN A 357 -8.69 5.92 -12.53
N ASP A 358 -9.37 7.01 -12.15
CA ASP A 358 -10.49 7.56 -12.93
C ASP A 358 -10.01 8.36 -14.14
N THR A 359 -8.87 9.06 -14.03
CA THR A 359 -8.24 9.74 -15.17
C THR A 359 -7.80 8.73 -16.23
N TYR A 360 -7.26 7.57 -15.81
CA TYR A 360 -6.95 6.46 -16.70
C TYR A 360 -8.20 5.95 -17.43
N GLU A 361 -9.30 5.67 -16.72
CA GLU A 361 -10.55 5.20 -17.36
C GLU A 361 -11.18 6.27 -18.26
N LYS A 362 -11.06 7.56 -17.91
CA LYS A 362 -11.57 8.68 -18.68
C LYS A 362 -10.84 8.88 -20.02
N TRP A 363 -9.52 8.70 -20.04
CA TRP A 363 -8.65 8.86 -21.23
C TRP A 363 -7.98 7.55 -21.62
N ARG A 364 -8.76 6.48 -21.54
CA ARG A 364 -8.26 5.12 -21.68
C ARG A 364 -7.65 4.86 -23.05
N GLU A 365 -8.27 5.36 -24.11
CA GLU A 365 -7.76 5.19 -25.48
C GLU A 365 -6.36 5.79 -25.64
N GLU A 366 -6.14 6.97 -25.07
CA GLU A 366 -4.86 7.68 -25.12
C GLU A 366 -3.78 6.97 -24.31
N PHE A 367 -4.08 6.55 -23.08
CA PHE A 367 -3.13 5.81 -22.25
C PHE A 367 -2.83 4.40 -22.80
N GLU A 368 -3.84 3.67 -23.30
CA GLU A 368 -3.61 2.35 -23.93
C GLU A 368 -2.79 2.47 -25.21
N LYS A 369 -2.93 3.57 -25.97
CA LYS A 369 -2.06 3.85 -27.12
C LYS A 369 -0.60 4.05 -26.70
N LEU A 370 -0.34 4.75 -25.60
CA LEU A 370 1.01 4.93 -25.04
C LEU A 370 1.56 3.59 -24.52
N GLN A 371 0.76 2.85 -23.77
CA GLN A 371 1.11 1.52 -23.26
C GLN A 371 1.46 0.54 -24.39
N ALA A 372 0.66 0.53 -25.47
CA ALA A 372 0.91 -0.29 -26.65
C ALA A 372 2.19 0.11 -27.41
N ALA A 373 2.62 1.37 -27.27
CA ALA A 373 3.90 1.85 -27.81
C ALA A 373 5.11 1.48 -26.91
N GLY A 374 4.88 0.85 -25.76
CA GLY A 374 5.92 0.38 -24.84
C GLY A 374 6.15 1.28 -23.62
N GLU A 375 5.34 2.32 -23.42
CA GLU A 375 5.42 3.17 -22.21
C GLU A 375 4.99 2.38 -20.97
N THR A 376 5.65 2.62 -19.83
CA THR A 376 5.34 1.92 -18.58
C THR A 376 4.20 2.61 -17.86
N MET A 377 3.04 1.96 -17.77
CA MET A 377 1.88 2.46 -17.02
C MET A 377 1.80 1.84 -15.64
N TRP A 378 1.65 2.69 -14.63
CA TRP A 378 1.21 2.40 -13.27
C TRP A 378 -0.16 3.06 -13.07
N PHE A 379 -0.61 3.18 -11.82
CA PHE A 379 -1.73 4.02 -11.45
C PHE A 379 -1.69 4.38 -9.96
N TYR A 380 -2.50 5.34 -9.53
CA TYR A 380 -2.65 5.69 -8.11
C TYR A 380 -4.09 5.88 -7.68
N THR A 381 -4.28 5.81 -6.36
CA THR A 381 -5.50 6.20 -5.66
C THR A 381 -5.19 7.32 -4.67
N CYS A 382 -6.17 8.19 -4.40
CA CYS A 382 -6.14 9.19 -3.33
C CYS A 382 -7.58 9.49 -2.88
N ALA A 383 -7.80 10.49 -2.03
CA ALA A 383 -9.15 10.87 -1.55
C ALA A 383 -10.15 11.26 -2.66
N PHE A 384 -9.68 11.51 -3.88
CA PHE A 384 -10.47 11.96 -5.01
C PHE A 384 -10.20 11.08 -6.25
N PRO A 385 -11.22 10.74 -7.04
CA PRO A 385 -12.64 10.96 -6.78
C PRO A 385 -13.14 10.12 -5.62
N ALA A 386 -14.18 10.62 -4.92
CA ALA A 386 -14.85 9.86 -3.90
C ALA A 386 -15.88 8.88 -4.52
N GLY A 387 -16.84 8.44 -3.71
CA GLY A 387 -17.91 7.55 -4.11
C GLY A 387 -17.51 6.07 -4.13
N PRO A 388 -18.16 5.25 -4.96
CA PRO A 388 -17.95 3.80 -5.00
C PRO A 388 -16.66 3.38 -5.73
N ILE A 389 -15.67 4.27 -5.88
CA ILE A 389 -14.43 3.90 -6.56
C ILE A 389 -13.54 3.09 -5.62
N MET A 390 -12.84 2.10 -6.16
CA MET A 390 -11.90 1.27 -5.41
C MET A 390 -10.88 2.18 -4.71
N ASN A 391 -10.84 2.06 -3.40
CA ASN A 391 -9.91 2.80 -2.57
C ASN A 391 -9.71 2.01 -1.27
N ARG A 392 -8.90 2.56 -0.38
CA ARG A 392 -8.65 2.03 0.96
C ARG A 392 -9.41 2.79 2.06
N SER A 393 -10.54 3.38 1.71
CA SER A 393 -11.42 4.03 2.69
C SER A 393 -12.04 2.97 3.61
N MET A 394 -12.06 3.23 4.92
CA MET A 394 -12.56 2.29 5.93
C MET A 394 -14.07 2.03 5.86
N ASP A 395 -14.82 2.89 5.18
CA ASP A 395 -16.26 2.73 5.00
C ASP A 395 -16.65 2.15 3.63
N LEU A 396 -15.70 1.94 2.72
CA LEU A 396 -15.88 1.09 1.54
C LEU A 396 -15.71 -0.40 1.93
N PRO A 397 -16.25 -1.35 1.15
CA PRO A 397 -15.97 -2.76 1.35
C PRO A 397 -14.46 -3.03 1.36
N LEU A 398 -13.95 -3.81 2.34
CA LEU A 398 -12.52 -4.11 2.43
C LEU A 398 -11.99 -4.80 1.16
N THR A 399 -12.85 -5.52 0.43
CA THR A 399 -12.55 -6.06 -0.90
C THR A 399 -12.02 -5.01 -1.87
N ALA A 400 -12.43 -3.74 -1.78
CA ALA A 400 -11.95 -2.65 -2.63
C ALA A 400 -10.43 -2.45 -2.53
N SER A 401 -9.87 -2.56 -1.32
CA SER A 401 -8.43 -2.42 -1.07
C SER A 401 -7.60 -3.52 -1.72
N ARG A 402 -8.21 -4.68 -2.00
CA ARG A 402 -7.56 -5.83 -2.64
C ARG A 402 -7.85 -5.89 -4.15
N ALA A 403 -9.10 -5.66 -4.54
CA ALA A 403 -9.58 -5.72 -5.92
C ALA A 403 -8.97 -4.64 -6.83
N VAL A 404 -8.48 -3.54 -6.26
CA VAL A 404 -7.73 -2.50 -6.99
C VAL A 404 -6.57 -3.08 -7.81
N PHE A 405 -5.89 -4.10 -7.28
CA PHE A 405 -4.80 -4.79 -7.97
C PHE A 405 -5.28 -5.78 -9.04
N TRP A 406 -6.49 -6.32 -8.89
CA TRP A 406 -7.10 -7.16 -9.92
C TRP A 406 -7.43 -6.34 -11.16
N MET A 407 -7.98 -5.12 -10.96
CA MET A 407 -8.24 -4.17 -12.03
C MET A 407 -6.93 -3.71 -12.69
N GLY A 408 -5.89 -3.44 -11.88
CA GLY A 408 -4.54 -3.17 -12.37
C GLY A 408 -4.01 -4.27 -13.28
N ALA A 409 -4.18 -5.55 -12.92
CA ALA A 409 -3.77 -6.68 -13.76
C ALA A 409 -4.57 -6.76 -15.07
N PHE A 410 -5.88 -6.50 -15.03
CA PHE A 410 -6.74 -6.52 -16.22
C PHE A 410 -6.32 -5.44 -17.24
N TYR A 411 -6.03 -4.23 -16.77
CA TYR A 411 -5.52 -3.12 -17.59
C TYR A 411 -4.00 -3.22 -17.85
N GLN A 412 -3.32 -4.26 -17.37
CA GLN A 412 -1.88 -4.48 -17.49
C GLN A 412 -1.04 -3.30 -16.96
N LEU A 413 -1.51 -2.67 -15.89
CA LEU A 413 -0.82 -1.59 -15.19
C LEU A 413 0.22 -2.21 -14.25
N SER A 414 1.48 -1.98 -14.58
CA SER A 414 2.64 -2.61 -13.96
C SER A 414 3.01 -2.08 -12.58
N GLY A 415 2.26 -1.12 -12.02
CA GLY A 415 2.51 -0.67 -10.67
C GLY A 415 1.43 0.21 -10.07
N PHE A 416 1.57 0.45 -8.77
CA PHE A 416 0.61 1.13 -7.92
C PHE A 416 1.30 2.16 -7.02
N LEU A 417 0.67 3.32 -6.87
CA LEU A 417 1.13 4.38 -5.99
C LEU A 417 0.02 4.79 -5.03
N HIS A 418 0.40 5.13 -3.80
CA HIS A 418 -0.46 5.90 -2.90
C HIS A 418 0.36 6.88 -2.07
N TRP A 419 -0.18 8.09 -1.86
CA TRP A 419 0.50 9.14 -1.11
C TRP A 419 0.58 8.92 0.42
N GLY A 420 -0.18 7.98 1.01
CA GLY A 420 -0.40 7.99 2.46
C GLY A 420 0.12 6.74 3.19
N PHE A 421 1.42 6.52 3.35
CA PHE A 421 1.85 5.38 4.18
C PHE A 421 1.59 5.65 5.67
N ASN A 422 2.17 6.73 6.19
CA ASN A 422 2.20 7.10 7.60
C ASN A 422 1.93 8.60 7.84
N TYR A 423 1.14 9.27 7.00
CA TYR A 423 0.76 10.66 7.21
C TYR A 423 -0.32 10.74 8.29
N TYR A 424 0.11 10.81 9.55
CA TYR A 424 -0.75 10.89 10.72
C TYR A 424 -1.29 12.32 10.91
N ILE A 425 -2.35 12.64 10.17
CA ILE A 425 -2.95 13.97 10.14
C ILE A 425 -4.12 14.04 11.11
N GLY A 426 -4.10 15.02 12.02
CA GLY A 426 -5.13 15.23 13.04
C GLY A 426 -4.64 14.89 14.45
N SER A 427 -5.44 15.22 15.46
CA SER A 427 -5.06 15.05 16.87
C SER A 427 -5.35 13.66 17.44
N ASP A 428 -6.24 12.89 16.81
CA ASP A 428 -6.65 11.56 17.27
C ASP A 428 -7.04 10.65 16.09
N ILE A 429 -6.03 10.01 15.49
CA ILE A 429 -6.21 9.07 14.38
C ILE A 429 -6.88 7.75 14.81
N TRP A 430 -7.00 7.49 16.11
CA TRP A 430 -7.58 6.24 16.64
C TRP A 430 -9.10 6.34 16.76
N HIS A 431 -9.64 7.51 17.09
CA HIS A 431 -11.09 7.72 17.24
C HIS A 431 -11.69 8.62 16.15
N SER A 432 -10.85 9.25 15.31
CA SER A 432 -11.28 10.14 14.22
C SER A 432 -10.37 9.96 13.00
N ALA A 433 -10.56 8.85 12.26
CA ALA A 433 -9.73 8.49 11.13
C ALA A 433 -9.92 9.37 9.88
N CYS A 434 -10.98 10.19 9.79
CA CYS A 434 -11.12 11.19 8.73
C CYS A 434 -10.24 12.41 9.04
N CYS A 435 -9.17 12.58 8.27
CA CYS A 435 -8.10 13.53 8.57
C CYS A 435 -8.41 14.95 8.04
N PRO A 436 -8.17 16.03 8.81
CA PRO A 436 -8.34 17.40 8.31
C PRO A 436 -7.42 17.73 7.13
N HIS A 437 -7.98 18.25 6.04
CA HIS A 437 -7.23 18.67 4.86
C HIS A 437 -7.94 19.79 4.10
N LYS A 438 -7.26 20.93 3.88
CA LYS A 438 -7.75 22.08 3.09
C LYS A 438 -9.21 22.49 3.39
N GLY A 439 -9.61 22.48 4.67
CA GLY A 439 -10.95 22.89 5.10
C GLY A 439 -12.04 21.82 5.01
N ALA A 440 -11.69 20.59 4.61
CA ALA A 440 -12.55 19.41 4.61
C ALA A 440 -11.88 18.26 5.39
N LEU A 441 -12.52 17.08 5.44
CA LEU A 441 -11.90 15.87 5.95
C LEU A 441 -11.62 14.88 4.81
N LEU A 442 -10.43 14.29 4.80
CA LEU A 442 -10.12 13.16 3.93
C LEU A 442 -10.94 11.94 4.36
N PRO A 443 -11.34 11.06 3.43
CA PRO A 443 -11.93 9.76 3.76
C PRO A 443 -11.06 8.98 4.74
N ALA A 444 -11.70 8.28 5.68
CA ALA A 444 -11.00 7.50 6.70
C ALA A 444 -10.09 6.45 6.04
N GLY A 445 -8.78 6.53 6.30
CA GLY A 445 -7.79 5.61 5.74
C GLY A 445 -7.04 6.13 4.49
N ASP A 446 -7.32 7.33 4.01
CA ASP A 446 -6.59 7.92 2.88
C ASP A 446 -5.14 8.30 3.24
N ALA A 447 -4.93 8.96 4.39
CA ALA A 447 -3.63 9.51 4.78
C ALA A 447 -2.63 8.47 5.35
N HIS A 448 -3.13 7.36 5.91
CA HIS A 448 -2.27 6.34 6.50
C HIS A 448 -2.86 4.93 6.35
N ILE A 449 -1.97 3.95 6.21
CA ILE A 449 -2.32 2.52 6.16
C ILE A 449 -1.67 1.72 7.28
N VAL A 450 -0.74 2.32 8.02
CA VAL A 450 -0.18 1.76 9.25
C VAL A 450 -0.52 2.67 10.42
N TYR A 451 -0.39 2.17 11.65
CA TYR A 451 -0.57 2.94 12.88
C TYR A 451 0.74 3.00 13.67
N PRO A 452 0.95 4.02 14.51
CA PRO A 452 2.14 4.09 15.37
C PRO A 452 2.04 3.09 16.52
N GLY A 453 2.92 2.09 16.51
CA GLY A 453 3.13 1.17 17.63
C GLY A 453 4.37 1.50 18.45
N LYS A 454 4.54 0.83 19.59
CA LYS A 454 5.64 1.09 20.54
C LYS A 454 7.05 0.96 19.93
N ASN A 455 7.25 -0.03 19.06
CA ASN A 455 8.57 -0.38 18.50
C ASN A 455 8.62 -0.28 16.96
N GLY A 456 7.63 0.37 16.34
CA GLY A 456 7.47 0.37 14.89
C GLY A 456 6.00 0.49 14.46
N PRO A 457 5.70 0.38 13.17
CA PRO A 457 4.33 0.47 12.68
C PRO A 457 3.52 -0.77 13.08
N LEU A 458 2.26 -0.56 13.47
CA LEU A 458 1.24 -1.58 13.49
C LEU A 458 0.60 -1.65 12.11
N ARG A 459 0.38 -2.86 11.59
CA ARG A 459 -0.29 -3.06 10.31
C ARG A 459 -1.78 -2.71 10.42
N SER A 460 -2.46 -2.68 9.30
CA SER A 460 -3.92 -2.57 9.24
C SER A 460 -4.56 -3.71 8.44
N MET A 461 -5.87 -3.92 8.56
CA MET A 461 -6.59 -4.85 7.69
C MET A 461 -6.53 -4.40 6.23
N ARG A 462 -6.50 -3.08 5.98
CA ARG A 462 -6.26 -2.53 4.64
C ARG A 462 -4.86 -2.83 4.12
N PHE A 463 -3.84 -2.78 4.98
CA PHE A 463 -2.48 -3.18 4.66
C PHE A 463 -2.44 -4.64 4.21
N GLU A 464 -3.05 -5.55 4.98
CA GLU A 464 -3.09 -6.99 4.63
C GLU A 464 -3.91 -7.23 3.35
N ALA A 465 -4.99 -6.49 3.13
CA ALA A 465 -5.77 -6.53 1.89
C ALA A 465 -4.96 -6.07 0.68
N GLN A 466 -4.20 -4.97 0.79
CA GLN A 466 -3.33 -4.48 -0.29
C GLN A 466 -2.14 -5.43 -0.53
N ARG A 467 -1.54 -5.98 0.54
CA ARG A 467 -0.50 -7.00 0.45
C ARG A 467 -1.00 -8.23 -0.30
N SER A 468 -2.18 -8.74 0.06
CA SER A 468 -2.85 -9.85 -0.63
C SER A 468 -3.17 -9.53 -2.09
N GLY A 469 -3.64 -8.30 -2.38
CA GLY A 469 -3.91 -7.85 -3.74
C GLY A 469 -2.66 -7.80 -4.61
N ALA A 470 -1.53 -7.39 -4.04
CA ALA A 470 -0.24 -7.40 -4.73
C ALA A 470 0.25 -8.83 -5.02
N GLU A 471 -0.02 -9.81 -4.15
CA GLU A 471 0.27 -11.22 -4.45
C GLU A 471 -0.67 -11.79 -5.50
N ASP A 472 -1.97 -11.48 -5.42
CA ASP A 472 -2.95 -11.85 -6.43
C ASP A 472 -2.55 -11.32 -7.80
N TYR A 473 -2.07 -10.06 -7.89
CA TYR A 473 -1.56 -9.46 -9.12
C TYR A 473 -0.46 -10.32 -9.75
N GLU A 474 0.52 -10.78 -8.98
CA GLU A 474 1.61 -11.60 -9.52
C GLU A 474 1.10 -12.93 -10.09
N LEU A 475 0.11 -13.55 -9.43
CA LEU A 475 -0.55 -14.75 -9.93
C LEU A 475 -1.38 -14.47 -11.18
N LEU A 476 -2.09 -13.35 -11.23
CA LEU A 476 -2.87 -12.91 -12.38
C LEU A 476 -1.97 -12.67 -13.60
N ILE A 477 -0.79 -12.06 -13.43
CA ILE A 477 0.17 -11.87 -14.53
C ILE A 477 0.69 -13.22 -15.04
N GLN A 478 0.98 -14.18 -14.16
CA GLN A 478 1.32 -15.55 -14.57
C GLN A 478 0.17 -16.20 -15.36
N ALA A 479 -1.06 -16.08 -14.87
CA ALA A 479 -2.23 -16.69 -15.48
C ALA A 479 -2.65 -15.98 -16.78
N LEU A 480 -2.41 -14.68 -16.94
CA LEU A 480 -2.63 -13.94 -18.19
C LEU A 480 -1.66 -14.40 -19.27
N LYS A 481 -0.42 -14.76 -18.91
CA LYS A 481 0.55 -15.34 -19.85
C LYS A 481 0.15 -16.77 -20.26
N ALA A 482 -0.32 -17.59 -19.31
CA ALA A 482 -0.63 -19.00 -19.57
C ALA A 482 -2.02 -19.21 -20.22
N ALA A 483 -3.04 -18.49 -19.76
CA ALA A 483 -4.45 -18.69 -20.14
C ALA A 483 -5.24 -17.36 -20.16
N PRO A 484 -4.92 -16.42 -21.06
CA PRO A 484 -5.42 -15.03 -21.03
C PRO A 484 -6.94 -14.91 -20.97
N GLU A 485 -7.66 -15.62 -21.85
CA GLU A 485 -9.13 -15.54 -21.92
C GLU A 485 -9.82 -16.11 -20.67
N LYS A 486 -9.27 -17.19 -20.10
CA LYS A 486 -9.81 -17.75 -18.85
C LYS A 486 -9.55 -16.81 -17.68
N THR A 487 -8.37 -16.20 -17.63
CA THR A 487 -7.97 -15.28 -16.58
C THR A 487 -8.78 -13.99 -16.62
N ARG A 488 -9.03 -13.41 -17.79
CA ARG A 488 -9.93 -12.24 -17.93
C ARG A 488 -11.32 -12.52 -17.37
N LYS A 489 -11.91 -13.68 -17.70
CA LYS A 489 -13.20 -14.11 -17.15
C LYS A 489 -13.19 -14.34 -15.63
N LEU A 490 -12.04 -14.70 -15.05
CA LEU A 490 -11.91 -14.75 -13.58
C LEU A 490 -11.90 -13.34 -13.00
N ILE A 491 -11.11 -12.43 -13.57
CA ILE A 491 -11.05 -11.04 -13.09
C ILE A 491 -12.44 -10.37 -13.19
N GLU A 492 -13.18 -10.59 -14.28
CA GLU A 492 -14.53 -10.05 -14.49
C GLU A 492 -15.56 -10.47 -13.42
N LYS A 493 -15.32 -11.58 -12.71
CA LYS A 493 -16.15 -11.98 -11.55
C LYS A 493 -15.86 -11.13 -10.31
N VAL A 494 -14.68 -10.53 -10.21
CA VAL A 494 -14.24 -9.67 -9.11
C VAL A 494 -14.54 -8.21 -9.43
N CYS A 495 -14.20 -7.76 -10.64
CA CYS A 495 -14.40 -6.38 -11.08
C CYS A 495 -14.44 -6.23 -12.60
N THR A 496 -15.11 -5.17 -13.07
CA THR A 496 -15.13 -4.78 -14.50
C THR A 496 -14.66 -3.35 -14.73
N SER A 497 -14.56 -2.56 -13.67
CA SER A 497 -14.00 -1.20 -13.65
C SER A 497 -13.56 -0.86 -12.23
N PHE A 498 -12.87 0.26 -12.03
CA PHE A 498 -12.55 0.74 -10.69
C PHE A 498 -13.79 1.12 -9.85
N ARG A 499 -15.00 1.19 -10.43
CA ARG A 499 -16.26 1.47 -9.71
C ARG A 499 -17.22 0.28 -9.61
N ASN A 500 -16.99 -0.79 -10.36
CA ASN A 500 -17.85 -1.96 -10.38
C ASN A 500 -17.07 -3.21 -9.96
N TYR A 501 -17.30 -3.64 -8.72
CA TYR A 501 -16.59 -4.74 -8.09
C TYR A 501 -17.43 -5.46 -7.02
N THR A 502 -17.02 -6.68 -6.71
CA THR A 502 -17.65 -7.45 -5.64
C THR A 502 -17.43 -6.81 -4.28
N ARG A 503 -18.52 -6.65 -3.53
CA ARG A 503 -18.50 -6.19 -2.14
C ARG A 503 -18.42 -7.36 -1.15
N GLU A 504 -18.52 -8.59 -1.65
CA GLU A 504 -18.57 -9.83 -0.87
C GLU A 504 -17.18 -10.46 -0.84
N GLY A 505 -16.59 -10.58 0.35
CA GLY A 505 -15.27 -11.16 0.55
C GLY A 505 -15.18 -12.61 0.08
N THR A 506 -16.24 -13.40 0.31
CA THR A 506 -16.36 -14.79 -0.13
C THR A 506 -16.17 -14.95 -1.64
N VAL A 507 -16.78 -14.07 -2.45
CA VAL A 507 -16.64 -14.11 -3.92
C VAL A 507 -15.18 -13.90 -4.33
N LEU A 508 -14.49 -12.92 -3.75
CA LEU A 508 -13.08 -12.65 -4.06
C LEU A 508 -12.20 -13.85 -3.68
N VAL A 509 -12.39 -14.41 -2.48
CA VAL A 509 -11.65 -15.58 -2.00
C VAL A 509 -11.89 -16.81 -2.88
N GLU A 510 -13.13 -17.07 -3.30
CA GLU A 510 -13.46 -18.17 -4.21
C GLU A 510 -12.77 -18.01 -5.56
N VAL A 511 -12.80 -16.80 -6.14
CA VAL A 511 -12.14 -16.53 -7.43
C VAL A 511 -10.61 -16.61 -7.32
N LYS A 512 -10.01 -16.18 -6.19
CA LYS A 512 -8.58 -16.41 -5.90
C LYS A 512 -8.25 -17.90 -5.91
N ASN A 513 -9.08 -18.73 -5.28
CA ASN A 513 -8.86 -20.18 -5.27
C ASN A 513 -8.98 -20.80 -6.66
N ASP A 514 -9.90 -20.30 -7.49
CA ASP A 514 -10.03 -20.73 -8.88
C ASP A 514 -8.84 -20.29 -9.74
N LEU A 515 -8.27 -19.10 -9.50
CA LEU A 515 -7.01 -18.64 -10.11
C LEU A 515 -5.85 -19.57 -9.76
N ILE A 516 -5.70 -19.96 -8.49
CA ILE A 516 -4.67 -20.91 -8.04
C ILE A 516 -4.85 -22.26 -8.76
N LYS A 517 -6.08 -22.80 -8.81
CA LYS A 517 -6.38 -24.06 -9.52
C LYS A 517 -6.11 -23.96 -11.03
N LEU A 518 -6.36 -22.80 -11.64
CA LEU A 518 -6.04 -22.57 -13.04
C LEU A 518 -4.53 -22.69 -13.27
N LEU A 519 -3.72 -22.00 -12.44
CA LEU A 519 -2.26 -22.08 -12.53
C LEU A 519 -1.73 -23.50 -12.28
N GLU A 520 -2.29 -24.23 -11.32
CA GLU A 520 -1.94 -25.64 -11.06
C GLU A 520 -2.15 -26.57 -12.27
N ARG A 521 -3.06 -26.23 -13.18
CA ARG A 521 -3.36 -27.03 -14.38
C ARG A 521 -2.53 -26.60 -15.58
N GLU A 522 -2.30 -25.30 -15.73
CA GLU A 522 -1.73 -24.70 -16.94
C GLU A 522 -0.21 -24.51 -16.83
N VAL A 523 0.36 -24.55 -15.62
CA VAL A 523 1.80 -24.36 -15.39
C VAL A 523 2.40 -25.64 -14.81
N SER A 524 3.44 -26.17 -15.49
CA SER A 524 4.26 -27.24 -14.92
C SER A 524 5.16 -26.63 -13.84
N PHE A 525 4.97 -27.05 -12.60
CA PHE A 525 5.88 -26.73 -11.52
C PHE A 525 6.89 -27.87 -11.46
N ASP A 526 8.08 -27.68 -12.04
CA ASP A 526 9.18 -28.63 -11.88
C ASP A 526 9.45 -28.80 -10.37
N VAL A 527 9.43 -30.07 -9.94
CA VAL A 527 9.53 -30.51 -8.54
C VAL A 527 10.93 -30.33 -7.99
#